data_AF-A0A366H1U9-F1
#
_entry.id   AF-A0A366H1U9-F1
#
_cell.length_a   1.000
_cell.length_b   1.000
_cell.length_c   1.000
_cell.angle_alpha   90.00
_cell.angle_beta   90.00
_cell.angle_gamma   90.00
#
_symmetry.space_group_name_H-M   'P 1'
#
loop_
_entity.id
_entity.type
_entity.pdbx_description
1 polymer ?
#
loop_
_entity_poly.entity_id
_entity_poly.type
_entity_poly.pdbx_seq_one_letter_code
_entity_poly.pdbx_strand_id
1 'polypeptide(L)'
;MRKHIESLAEEVLLIREDYPGKSLGELYDPDKMPAPLLAAHKALDRAVEALYRDRPFRDASERLEHLFNRYEKLIAEEQATKLVKKPRRSE
;
A
#
# COMPACT_ATOMS: atom_id res chain seq x y z
N MET A 1 -5.61 -0.09 -14.53
CA MET A 1 -5.36 -0.01 -13.07
C MET A 1 -4.11 -0.78 -12.65
N ARG A 2 -4.08 -2.12 -12.71
CA ARG A 2 -2.87 -2.91 -12.35
C ARG A 2 -1.60 -2.46 -13.07
N LYS A 3 -1.64 -2.39 -14.41
CA LYS A 3 -0.51 -1.91 -15.24
C LYS A 3 -0.02 -0.51 -14.87
N HIS A 4 -0.91 0.36 -14.41
CA HIS A 4 -0.52 1.72 -14.01
C HIS A 4 0.34 1.71 -12.75
N ILE A 5 -0.04 0.89 -11.76
CA ILE A 5 0.74 0.70 -10.53
C ILE A 5 2.07 0.01 -10.84
N GLU A 6 2.07 -0.98 -11.74
CA GLU A 6 3.31 -1.65 -12.18
C GLU A 6 4.29 -0.64 -12.79
N SER A 7 3.84 0.24 -13.69
CA SER A 7 4.71 1.28 -14.27
C SER A 7 5.24 2.28 -13.23
N LEU A 8 4.42 2.69 -12.26
CA LEU A 8 4.87 3.57 -11.17
C LEU A 8 5.86 2.89 -10.23
N ALA A 9 5.69 1.59 -9.98
CA ALA A 9 6.64 0.80 -9.20
C ALA A 9 7.98 0.63 -9.96
N GLU A 10 7.93 0.42 -11.27
CA GLU A 10 9.11 0.39 -12.14
C GLU A 10 9.85 1.73 -12.13
N GLU A 11 9.14 2.86 -12.17
CA GLU A 11 9.73 4.20 -12.05
C GLU A 11 10.51 4.37 -10.74
N VAL A 12 9.98 3.88 -9.61
CA VAL A 12 10.71 3.86 -8.32
C VAL A 12 11.99 3.04 -8.42
N LEU A 13 11.99 1.91 -9.13
CA LEU A 13 13.18 1.08 -9.32
C LEU A 13 14.22 1.79 -10.18
N LEU A 14 13.83 2.34 -11.33
CA LEU A 14 14.73 3.08 -12.23
C LEU A 14 15.39 4.26 -11.51
N ILE A 15 14.62 5.03 -10.75
CA ILE A 15 15.18 6.16 -9.99
C ILE A 15 16.16 5.71 -8.92
N ARG A 16 15.97 4.54 -8.29
CA ARG A 16 16.98 4.01 -7.35
C ARG A 16 18.28 3.66 -8.06
N GLU A 17 18.21 3.17 -9.30
CA GLU A 17 19.39 2.81 -10.11
C GLU A 17 20.21 4.04 -10.53
N ASP A 18 19.59 5.22 -10.64
CA ASP A 18 20.27 6.49 -10.92
C ASP A 18 21.20 6.98 -9.78
N TYR A 19 21.20 6.31 -8.63
CA TYR A 19 22.05 6.64 -7.48
C TYR A 19 23.01 5.49 -7.12
N PRO A 20 23.97 5.15 -8.01
CA PRO A 20 24.92 4.09 -7.74
C PRO A 20 25.78 4.42 -6.52
N GLY A 21 26.10 3.40 -5.72
CA GLY A 21 26.94 3.54 -4.52
C GLY A 21 26.21 4.03 -3.26
N LYS A 22 24.93 4.41 -3.35
CA LYS A 22 24.09 4.63 -2.16
C LYS A 22 23.42 3.34 -1.72
N SER A 23 23.43 3.09 -0.42
CA SER A 23 22.59 2.06 0.18
C SER A 23 21.12 2.48 0.20
N LEU A 24 20.22 1.49 0.37
CA LEU A 24 18.79 1.79 0.57
C LEU A 24 18.57 2.67 1.81
N GLY A 25 19.32 2.48 2.89
CA GLY A 25 19.21 3.34 4.08
C GLY A 25 19.50 4.81 3.76
N GLU A 26 20.52 5.08 2.95
CA GLU A 26 20.86 6.44 2.54
C GLU A 26 19.85 7.05 1.56
N LEU A 27 19.27 6.23 0.67
CA LEU A 27 18.22 6.68 -0.25
C LEU A 27 16.90 7.00 0.47
N TYR A 28 16.64 6.34 1.60
CA TYR A 28 15.41 6.45 2.36
C TYR A 28 15.54 7.24 3.67
N ASP A 29 16.70 7.85 3.92
CA ASP A 29 16.87 8.84 4.97
C ASP A 29 15.86 9.99 4.71
N PRO A 30 14.91 10.26 5.64
CA PRO A 30 13.85 11.25 5.43
C PRO A 30 14.35 12.65 5.09
N ASP A 31 15.53 13.02 5.61
CA ASP A 31 16.12 14.34 5.41
C ASP A 31 16.98 14.41 4.14
N LYS A 32 17.38 13.25 3.59
CA LYS A 32 18.30 13.16 2.44
C LYS A 32 17.70 12.45 1.23
N MET A 33 16.44 12.00 1.29
CA MET A 33 15.79 11.30 0.19
C MET A 33 15.81 12.19 -1.07
N PRO A 34 16.32 11.67 -2.21
CA PRO A 34 16.34 12.46 -3.43
C PRO A 34 14.94 12.88 -3.86
N ALA A 35 14.78 14.13 -4.29
CA ALA A 35 13.49 14.68 -4.71
C ALA A 35 12.78 13.84 -5.81
N PRO A 36 13.49 13.29 -6.84
CA PRO A 36 12.86 12.40 -7.82
C PRO A 36 12.29 11.13 -7.18
N LEU A 37 13.02 10.52 -6.23
CA LEU A 37 12.57 9.32 -5.53
C LEU A 37 11.33 9.62 -4.71
N LEU A 38 11.34 10.73 -3.94
CA LEU A 38 10.17 11.17 -3.18
C LEU A 38 8.95 11.42 -4.09
N ALA A 39 9.16 12.03 -5.26
CA ALA A 39 8.09 12.29 -6.22
C ALA A 39 7.48 10.99 -6.77
N ALA A 40 8.32 10.00 -7.10
CA ALA A 40 7.86 8.69 -7.56
C ALA A 40 7.07 7.93 -6.50
N HIS A 41 7.51 7.94 -5.24
CA HIS A 41 6.72 7.39 -4.12
C HIS A 41 5.38 8.09 -3.97
N LYS A 42 5.35 9.42 -4.01
CA LYS A 42 4.08 10.17 -3.94
C LYS A 42 3.14 9.84 -5.10
N ALA A 43 3.66 9.57 -6.29
CA ALA A 43 2.84 9.15 -7.43
C ALA A 43 2.26 7.75 -7.23
N LEU A 44 3.10 6.80 -6.81
CA LEU A 44 2.68 5.45 -6.47
C LEU A 44 1.64 5.44 -5.35
N ASP A 45 1.87 6.20 -4.27
CA ASP A 45 0.95 6.33 -3.13
C ASP A 45 -0.43 6.79 -3.58
N ARG A 46 -0.52 7.85 -4.40
CA ARG A 46 -1.82 8.34 -4.90
C ARG A 46 -2.57 7.29 -5.71
N ALA A 47 -1.85 6.53 -6.55
CA ALA A 47 -2.46 5.47 -7.35
C ALA A 47 -2.96 4.32 -6.46
N VAL A 48 -2.23 3.97 -5.40
CA VAL A 48 -2.63 2.95 -4.42
C VAL A 48 -3.81 3.43 -3.57
N GLU A 49 -3.80 4.66 -3.08
CA GLU A 49 -4.88 5.24 -2.29
C GLU A 49 -6.21 5.26 -3.05
N ALA A 50 -6.16 5.56 -4.35
CA ALA A 50 -7.34 5.53 -5.23
C ALA A 50 -7.96 4.13 -5.35
N LEU A 51 -7.25 3.04 -4.98
CA LEU A 51 -7.83 1.70 -4.90
C LEU A 51 -8.65 1.47 -3.64
N TYR A 52 -8.34 2.20 -2.57
CA TYR A 52 -9.02 2.06 -1.28
C TYR A 52 -10.28 2.92 -1.21
N ARG A 53 -10.28 4.09 -1.87
CA ARG A 53 -11.41 5.02 -1.88
C ARG A 53 -11.27 6.10 -2.95
N ASP A 54 -12.37 6.78 -3.27
CA ASP A 54 -12.43 7.80 -4.33
C ASP A 54 -11.86 9.18 -3.94
N ARG A 55 -11.50 9.40 -2.67
CA ARG A 55 -10.96 10.69 -2.18
C ARG A 55 -9.63 10.51 -1.44
N PRO A 56 -8.69 11.46 -1.52
CA PRO A 56 -7.45 11.40 -0.76
C PRO A 56 -7.69 11.31 0.75
N PHE A 57 -6.75 10.71 1.48
CA PHE A 57 -6.71 10.81 2.94
C PHE A 57 -6.23 12.20 3.36
N ARG A 58 -6.86 12.76 4.39
CA ARG A 58 -6.46 14.04 4.98
C ARG A 58 -5.11 13.95 5.67
N ASP A 59 -4.89 12.85 6.40
CA ASP A 59 -3.71 12.62 7.23
C ASP A 59 -3.48 11.11 7.47
N ALA A 60 -2.38 10.79 8.13
CA ALA A 60 -2.01 9.42 8.44
C ALA A 60 -3.02 8.73 9.38
N SER A 61 -3.70 9.48 10.25
CA SER A 61 -4.69 8.94 11.18
C SER A 61 -5.96 8.49 10.46
N GLU A 62 -6.48 9.30 9.51
CA GLU A 62 -7.62 8.89 8.67
C GLU A 62 -7.26 7.66 7.83
N ARG A 63 -6.02 7.61 7.30
CA ARG A 63 -5.53 6.44 6.56
C ARG A 63 -5.54 5.19 7.45
N LEU A 64 -5.03 5.30 8.67
CA LEU A 64 -4.97 4.19 9.62
C LEU A 64 -6.37 3.70 10.02
N GLU A 65 -7.27 4.62 10.36
CA GLU A 65 -8.67 4.30 10.71
C GLU A 65 -9.38 3.56 9.58
N HIS A 66 -9.22 4.03 8.33
CA HIS A 66 -9.81 3.36 7.18
C HIS A 66 -9.27 1.93 6.99
N LEU A 67 -7.96 1.74 7.13
CA LEU A 67 -7.33 0.43 6.98
C LEU A 67 -7.77 -0.55 8.08
N PHE A 68 -7.89 -0.10 9.34
CA PHE A 68 -8.43 -0.92 10.42
C PHE A 68 -9.87 -1.35 10.17
N ASN A 69 -10.74 -0.41 9.79
CA ASN A 69 -12.12 -0.73 9.43
C ASN A 69 -12.22 -1.73 8.28
N ARG A 70 -11.32 -1.65 7.29
CA ARG A 70 -11.29 -2.63 6.20
C ARG A 70 -10.81 -3.99 6.68
N TYR A 71 -9.78 -4.01 7.51
CA TYR A 71 -9.24 -5.23 8.10
C TYR A 71 -10.29 -5.97 8.94
N GLU A 72 -11.01 -5.28 9.83
CA GLU A 72 -12.06 -5.87 10.65
C GLU A 72 -13.15 -6.55 9.81
N LYS A 73 -13.57 -5.91 8.72
CA LYS A 73 -14.53 -6.49 7.77
C LYS A 73 -13.99 -7.77 7.12
N LEU A 74 -12.73 -7.75 6.66
CA LEU A 74 -12.09 -8.92 6.06
C LEU A 74 -11.99 -10.08 7.06
N ILE A 75 -11.66 -9.79 8.32
CA ILE A 75 -11.63 -10.80 9.39
C ILE A 75 -13.03 -11.37 9.63
N ALA A 76 -14.06 -10.52 9.74
CA ALA A 76 -15.43 -10.99 9.94
C ALA A 76 -15.92 -11.87 8.76
N GLU A 77 -15.65 -11.46 7.52
CA GLU A 77 -15.92 -12.23 6.30
C GLU A 77 -15.18 -13.59 6.33
N GLU A 78 -13.89 -13.60 6.70
CA GLU A 78 -13.10 -14.82 6.82
C GLU A 78 -13.69 -15.77 7.87
N GLN A 79 -14.07 -15.27 9.05
CA GLN A 79 -14.70 -16.11 10.09
C GLN A 79 -16.06 -16.66 9.64
N ALA A 80 -16.87 -15.85 8.97
CA ALA A 80 -18.14 -16.31 8.41
C ALA A 80 -17.93 -17.43 7.38
N THR A 81 -16.96 -17.30 6.48
CA THR A 81 -16.64 -18.36 5.51
C THR A 81 -16.12 -19.64 6.17
N LYS A 82 -15.34 -19.55 7.27
CA LYS A 82 -14.89 -20.71 8.05
C LYS A 82 -16.06 -21.43 8.72
N LEU A 83 -17.03 -20.69 9.26
CA LEU A 83 -18.24 -21.27 9.88
C LEU A 83 -19.14 -21.99 8.87
N VAL A 84 -19.26 -21.47 7.64
CA VAL A 84 -20.00 -22.13 6.54
C VAL A 84 -19.31 -23.41 6.06
N LYS A 85 -17.97 -23.46 6.10
CA LYS A 85 -17.19 -24.64 5.68
C LYS A 85 -17.10 -25.75 6.73
N LYS A 86 -17.47 -25.49 7.99
CA LYS A 86 -17.48 -26.53 9.02
C LYS A 86 -18.80 -27.32 8.86
N PRO A 87 -18.77 -28.61 8.45
CA PRO A 87 -20.01 -29.38 8.35
C PRO A 87 -20.61 -29.43 9.75
N ARG A 88 -21.93 -29.19 9.84
CA ARG A 88 -22.69 -29.49 11.06
C ARG A 88 -22.43 -30.96 11.37
N ARG A 89 -21.61 -31.25 12.39
CA ARG A 89 -21.59 -32.57 13.00
C ARG A 89 -22.99 -32.76 13.58
N SER A 90 -23.79 -33.57 12.89
CA SER A 90 -24.92 -34.26 13.48
C SER A 90 -24.34 -35.25 14.49
N GLU A 91 -24.59 -34.99 15.77
CA GLU A 91 -24.88 -35.96 16.86
C GLU A 91 -24.89 -35.24 18.21
#